data_AF-A0A1R1SRW4-F1
#
_entry.id   AF-A0A1R1SRW4-F1
#
_cell.length_a   1.000
_cell.length_b   1.000
_cell.length_c   1.000
_cell.angle_alpha   90.00
_cell.angle_beta   90.00
_cell.angle_gamma   90.00
#
_symmetry.space_group_name_H-M   'P 1'
#
loop_
_entity.id
_entity.type
_entity.pdbx_description
1 polymer ?
#
loop_
_entity_poly.entity_id
_entity_poly.type
_entity_poly.pdbx_seq_one_letter_code
_entity_poly.pdbx_strand_id
1 'polypeptide(L)'
;MARRSALAAIDTLRGLSRGAPPPPADEGVLRLLAATHVTFWPGARFPAWVRDAWAAWDGRGIADPLRPAPEPDPHRALTRLREDHVWSDKLGVNETLRGELDTAWLAGTVTGPDLLAATPARYTMPVWHQSASPAMHGLERTLRTFLAGALGTDTDAWLRLATAVEEVRTLPGADRDATWPDLLARAAGTPADPVRIVPYGKVTGRDREKLLSWREWTWPAGEVLRRAPDAKVLDALVPLLPDHTGWLLALYVIAQRQPAPRALVEHLIGRGDREALVLLAEWRDLDPPTHRALRAHGDPEVHLGLLAPHFSLGPEEARQLLDGSVPLAPYVSRIPGNAYPDLPHAAEPELIGAAFAHDHGRFKTAEQLVGCLNTLRCGGPGGLSALLATGRVGPAVTRMCRQALASADPLATLEERARRELTTKKLAGRLRKVRTTSGFADTDRLLALFPDIDWEELEAEHAREPFAFWPAVVGHAATPSAVAARHAGAILGDRRGSRRRRPP
;
A
#
# COMPACT_ATOMS: atom_id res chain seq x y z
N MET A 1 12.77 -9.26 -2.46
CA MET A 1 11.93 -10.47 -2.33
C MET A 1 12.15 -11.44 -3.49
N ALA A 2 11.99 -11.05 -4.76
CA ALA A 2 12.16 -11.96 -5.91
C ALA A 2 13.48 -12.77 -5.93
N ARG A 3 14.63 -12.13 -5.64
CA ARG A 3 15.94 -12.82 -5.56
C ARG A 3 16.04 -13.88 -4.46
N ARG A 4 15.40 -13.63 -3.30
CA ARG A 4 15.33 -14.57 -2.18
C ARG A 4 14.42 -15.76 -2.48
N SER A 5 13.28 -15.49 -3.12
CA SER A 5 12.34 -16.53 -3.54
C SER A 5 12.97 -17.50 -4.56
N ALA A 6 13.81 -16.99 -5.47
CA ALA A 6 14.53 -17.82 -6.43
C ALA A 6 15.57 -18.74 -5.76
N LEU A 7 16.41 -18.21 -4.86
CA LEU A 7 17.40 -19.01 -4.14
C LEU A 7 16.76 -20.01 -3.19
N ALA A 8 15.70 -19.62 -2.48
CA ALA A 8 14.94 -20.53 -1.63
C ALA A 8 14.24 -21.64 -2.45
N ALA A 9 13.72 -21.32 -3.63
CA ALA A 9 13.15 -22.31 -4.54
C ALA A 9 14.21 -23.29 -5.04
N ILE A 10 15.39 -22.82 -5.45
CA ILE A 10 16.50 -23.69 -5.87
C ILE A 10 16.95 -24.59 -4.70
N ASP A 11 17.13 -24.03 -3.52
CA ASP A 11 17.54 -24.78 -2.33
C ASP A 11 16.52 -25.86 -1.95
N THR A 12 15.23 -25.51 -1.98
CA THR A 12 14.12 -26.44 -1.75
C THR A 12 14.09 -27.55 -2.81
N LEU A 13 14.21 -27.20 -4.09
CA LEU A 13 14.22 -28.18 -5.19
C LEU A 13 15.42 -29.13 -5.11
N ARG A 14 16.60 -28.62 -4.73
CA ARG A 14 17.79 -29.45 -4.49
C ARG A 14 17.61 -30.36 -3.27
N GLY A 15 17.02 -29.86 -2.18
CA GLY A 15 16.72 -30.65 -0.98
C GLY A 15 15.68 -31.74 -1.20
N LEU A 16 14.73 -31.54 -2.13
CA LEU A 16 13.70 -32.52 -2.48
C LEU A 16 14.14 -33.51 -3.58
N SER A 17 15.24 -33.24 -4.28
CA SER A 17 15.72 -34.10 -5.37
C SER A 17 16.40 -35.37 -4.84
N ARG A 18 16.07 -36.54 -5.42
CA ARG A 18 16.68 -37.85 -5.07
C ARG A 18 18.13 -38.01 -5.54
N GLY A 19 18.65 -37.05 -6.31
CA GLY A 19 20.05 -36.93 -6.68
C GLY A 19 20.40 -35.45 -6.72
N ALA A 20 21.39 -35.03 -5.93
CA ALA A 20 21.78 -33.63 -5.87
C ALA A 20 22.24 -33.18 -7.27
N PRO A 21 21.55 -32.23 -7.94
CA PRO A 21 22.02 -31.72 -9.22
C PRO A 21 23.43 -31.13 -9.02
N PRO A 22 24.25 -31.05 -10.08
CA PRO A 22 25.59 -30.49 -9.96
C PRO A 22 25.54 -29.01 -9.53
N PRO A 23 26.53 -28.52 -8.78
CA PRO A 23 26.63 -27.10 -8.44
C PRO A 23 26.71 -26.24 -9.71
N PRO A 24 26.19 -25.00 -9.69
CA PRO A 24 26.32 -24.10 -10.83
C PRO A 24 27.81 -23.80 -11.09
N ALA A 25 28.24 -23.99 -12.34
CA ALA A 25 29.61 -23.71 -12.79
C ALA A 25 29.73 -22.38 -13.57
N ASP A 26 28.60 -21.74 -13.90
CA ASP A 26 28.57 -20.48 -14.62
C ASP A 26 29.10 -19.31 -13.76
N GLU A 27 30.08 -18.58 -14.28
CA GLU A 27 30.75 -17.48 -13.58
C GLU A 27 29.81 -16.32 -13.24
N GLY A 28 28.85 -16.01 -14.12
CA GLY A 28 27.86 -14.96 -13.91
C GLY A 28 26.92 -15.29 -12.75
N VAL A 29 26.49 -16.56 -12.66
CA VAL A 29 25.68 -17.07 -11.55
C VAL A 29 26.47 -17.03 -10.24
N LEU A 30 27.73 -17.47 -10.23
CA LEU A 30 28.58 -17.45 -9.03
C LEU A 30 28.86 -16.01 -8.55
N ARG A 31 29.11 -15.06 -9.47
CA ARG A 31 29.21 -13.62 -9.16
C ARG A 31 27.93 -13.07 -8.53
N LEU A 32 26.78 -13.43 -9.09
CA LEU A 32 25.48 -12.99 -8.57
C LEU A 32 25.21 -13.55 -7.18
N LEU A 33 25.55 -14.82 -6.94
CA LEU A 33 25.47 -15.48 -5.64
C LEU A 33 26.37 -14.79 -4.61
N ALA A 34 27.63 -14.52 -4.94
CA ALA A 34 28.56 -13.81 -4.05
C ALA A 34 28.11 -12.38 -3.72
N ALA A 35 27.51 -11.68 -4.67
CA ALA A 35 26.96 -10.35 -4.46
C ALA A 35 25.61 -10.36 -3.69
N THR A 36 25.04 -11.53 -3.40
CA THR A 36 23.76 -11.65 -2.69
C THR A 36 23.95 -11.49 -1.18
N HIS A 37 23.34 -10.44 -0.62
CA HIS A 37 23.36 -10.18 0.82
C HIS A 37 22.79 -11.35 1.65
N VAL A 38 23.39 -11.65 2.82
CA VAL A 38 23.09 -12.81 3.68
C VAL A 38 21.58 -12.98 4.00
N THR A 39 20.85 -11.88 4.16
CA THR A 39 19.39 -11.89 4.44
C THR A 39 18.52 -12.38 3.28
N PHE A 40 19.09 -12.54 2.08
CA PHE A 40 18.42 -13.12 0.91
C PHE A 40 18.71 -14.60 0.70
N TRP A 41 19.55 -15.21 1.53
CA TRP A 41 19.81 -16.64 1.47
C TRP A 41 18.69 -17.44 2.13
N PRO A 42 18.44 -18.69 1.69
CA PRO A 42 17.54 -19.61 2.36
C PRO A 42 17.94 -19.74 3.84
N GLY A 43 16.99 -19.53 4.76
CA GLY A 43 17.29 -19.61 6.19
C GLY A 43 18.27 -18.54 6.71
N ALA A 44 18.60 -17.49 5.94
CA ALA A 44 19.75 -16.60 6.26
C ALA A 44 21.06 -17.37 6.54
N ARG A 45 21.19 -18.59 6.00
CA ARG A 45 22.35 -19.45 6.11
C ARG A 45 22.98 -19.61 4.74
N PHE A 46 24.29 -19.80 4.69
CA PHE A 46 24.98 -20.08 3.43
C PHE A 46 24.81 -21.58 3.09
N PRO A 47 24.02 -21.94 2.06
CA PRO A 47 23.72 -23.34 1.75
C PRO A 47 24.99 -24.11 1.40
N ALA A 48 25.08 -25.37 1.83
CA ALA A 48 26.26 -26.21 1.61
C ALA A 48 26.62 -26.34 0.12
N TRP A 49 25.63 -26.54 -0.75
CA TRP A 49 25.87 -26.67 -2.20
C TRP A 49 26.45 -25.41 -2.85
N VAL A 50 26.23 -24.23 -2.27
CA VAL A 50 26.80 -22.96 -2.74
C VAL A 50 28.27 -22.87 -2.31
N ARG A 51 28.58 -23.33 -1.10
CA ARG A 51 29.95 -23.48 -0.62
C ARG A 51 30.75 -24.43 -1.49
N ASP A 52 30.14 -25.55 -1.86
CA ASP A 52 30.75 -26.53 -2.76
C ASP A 52 30.94 -25.97 -4.17
N ALA A 53 29.94 -25.24 -4.70
CA ALA A 53 30.05 -24.53 -5.98
C ALA A 53 31.17 -23.50 -5.98
N TRP A 54 31.32 -22.77 -4.86
CA TRP A 54 32.36 -21.77 -4.68
C TRP A 54 33.75 -22.39 -4.54
N ALA A 55 33.88 -23.47 -3.77
CA ALA A 55 35.14 -24.19 -3.59
C ALA A 55 35.61 -24.86 -4.89
N ALA A 56 34.69 -25.27 -5.75
CA ALA A 56 34.98 -25.82 -7.07
C ALA A 56 35.41 -24.75 -8.10
N TRP A 57 35.18 -23.47 -7.81
CA TRP A 57 35.54 -22.34 -8.67
C TRP A 57 36.89 -21.76 -8.23
N ASP A 58 37.91 -21.78 -9.10
CA ASP A 58 39.34 -21.51 -8.83
C ASP A 58 39.70 -20.05 -8.43
N GLY A 59 38.79 -19.32 -7.75
CA GLY A 59 39.10 -18.12 -6.95
C GLY A 59 39.64 -16.89 -7.69
N ARG A 60 39.67 -16.84 -9.03
CA ARG A 60 40.25 -15.71 -9.75
C ARG A 60 39.31 -14.51 -9.82
N GLY A 61 39.38 -13.65 -8.80
CA GLY A 61 39.01 -12.23 -8.92
C GLY A 61 37.76 -11.75 -8.17
N ILE A 62 37.20 -12.52 -7.23
CA ILE A 62 36.15 -12.03 -6.32
C ILE A 62 36.64 -12.18 -4.89
N ALA A 63 36.59 -11.09 -4.11
CA ALA A 63 36.91 -11.13 -2.69
C ALA A 63 36.03 -12.17 -1.99
N ASP A 64 36.63 -12.99 -1.13
CA ASP A 64 35.94 -14.07 -0.42
C ASP A 64 34.63 -13.59 0.23
N PRO A 65 33.45 -14.01 -0.27
CA PRO A 65 32.17 -13.63 0.32
C PRO A 65 31.94 -14.34 1.66
N LEU A 66 32.79 -15.31 2.05
CA LEU A 66 32.75 -16.03 3.32
C LEU A 66 33.19 -15.19 4.52
N ARG A 67 32.96 -13.86 4.56
CA ARG A 67 32.90 -13.22 5.88
C ARG A 67 31.81 -13.96 6.65
N PRO A 68 32.15 -14.75 7.69
CA PRO A 68 31.16 -15.56 8.35
C PRO A 68 30.17 -14.58 8.96
N ALA A 69 28.96 -14.54 8.41
CA ALA A 69 27.85 -14.00 9.17
C ALA A 69 27.82 -14.87 10.44
N PRO A 70 27.95 -14.28 11.64
CA PRO A 70 27.92 -15.06 12.86
C PRO A 70 26.68 -15.96 12.85
N GLU A 71 26.85 -17.23 13.24
CA GLU A 71 25.70 -18.12 13.31
C GLU A 71 24.60 -17.47 14.16
N PRO A 72 23.34 -17.51 13.70
CA PRO A 72 22.25 -16.88 14.41
C PRO A 72 22.06 -17.56 15.78
N ASP A 73 22.55 -16.92 16.83
CA ASP A 73 22.40 -17.37 18.22
C ASP A 73 21.08 -16.81 18.81
N PRO A 74 20.05 -17.67 18.96
CA PRO A 74 18.76 -17.23 19.46
C PRO A 74 18.82 -16.80 20.93
N HIS A 75 19.70 -17.41 21.74
CA HIS A 75 19.84 -17.06 23.15
C HIS A 75 20.44 -15.67 23.28
N ARG A 76 21.50 -15.36 22.53
CA ARG A 76 22.07 -14.02 22.51
C ARG A 76 21.08 -12.97 22.03
N ALA A 77 20.33 -13.23 20.96
CA ALA A 77 19.37 -12.26 20.41
C ALA A 77 18.21 -11.97 21.38
N LEU A 78 17.63 -13.00 22.01
CA LEU A 78 16.54 -12.85 22.98
C LEU A 78 17.03 -12.28 24.32
N THR A 79 18.22 -12.66 24.78
CA THR A 79 18.84 -12.08 25.97
C THR A 79 19.12 -10.60 25.75
N ARG A 80 19.69 -10.22 24.60
CA ARG A 80 19.89 -8.80 24.27
C ARG A 80 18.58 -8.04 24.14
N LEU A 81 17.51 -8.66 23.64
CA LEU A 81 16.19 -8.04 23.60
C LEU A 81 15.63 -7.76 25.00
N ARG A 82 15.86 -8.67 25.95
CA ARG A 82 15.53 -8.45 27.37
C ARG A 82 16.43 -7.40 27.98
N GLU A 83 17.73 -7.44 27.70
CA GLU A 83 18.74 -6.53 28.24
C GLU A 83 18.76 -5.15 27.58
N ASP A 84 18.01 -4.92 26.49
CA ASP A 84 17.83 -3.63 25.80
C ASP A 84 17.00 -2.64 26.66
N HIS A 85 17.23 -2.66 27.98
CA HIS A 85 16.58 -1.86 29.01
C HIS A 85 17.12 -0.43 29.10
N VAL A 86 18.07 -0.03 28.26
CA VAL A 86 18.80 1.20 28.52
C VAL A 86 19.05 1.93 27.21
N TRP A 87 18.58 3.18 27.15
CA TRP A 87 19.19 4.34 26.46
C TRP A 87 18.25 5.28 25.67
N SER A 88 16.93 5.21 25.82
CA SER A 88 16.09 6.41 25.62
C SER A 88 14.61 6.21 25.94
N ASP A 89 13.89 7.31 26.18
CA ASP A 89 12.44 7.41 26.04
C ASP A 89 11.92 7.10 24.60
N LYS A 90 12.78 6.67 23.66
CA LYS A 90 12.37 6.36 22.29
C LYS A 90 11.69 4.99 22.24
N LEU A 91 10.61 4.96 21.48
CA LEU A 91 9.78 3.79 21.25
C LEU A 91 10.43 2.88 20.19
N GLY A 92 10.56 1.58 20.48
CA GLY A 92 10.91 0.54 19.50
C GLY A 92 12.27 -0.15 19.73
N VAL A 93 12.53 -1.19 18.94
CA VAL A 93 13.77 -1.98 18.97
C VAL A 93 14.86 -1.26 18.15
N ASN A 94 16.08 -1.15 18.69
CA ASN A 94 17.22 -0.58 17.96
C ASN A 94 17.47 -1.32 16.63
N GLU A 95 17.87 -0.59 15.58
CA GLU A 95 18.09 -1.15 14.24
C GLU A 95 19.08 -2.34 14.21
N THR A 96 20.10 -2.31 15.06
CA THR A 96 21.10 -3.38 15.16
C THR A 96 20.47 -4.67 15.70
N LEU A 97 19.74 -4.56 16.81
CA LEU A 97 19.04 -5.69 17.42
C LEU A 97 17.92 -6.20 16.51
N ARG A 98 17.22 -5.31 15.81
CA ARG A 98 16.23 -5.68 14.78
C ARG A 98 16.85 -6.53 13.67
N GLY A 99 18.04 -6.18 13.19
CA GLY A 99 18.77 -6.97 12.19
C GLY A 99 19.18 -8.36 12.69
N GLU A 100 19.58 -8.47 13.97
CA GLU A 100 19.89 -9.75 14.61
C GLU A 100 18.64 -10.64 14.75
N LEU A 101 17.53 -10.06 15.22
CA LEU A 101 16.24 -10.77 15.34
C LEU A 101 15.72 -11.21 13.97
N ASP A 102 15.82 -10.37 12.95
CA ASP A 102 15.45 -10.75 11.58
C ASP A 102 16.30 -11.92 11.09
N THR A 103 17.61 -11.89 11.32
CA THR A 103 18.50 -12.99 10.92
C THR A 103 18.13 -14.29 11.63
N ALA A 104 17.89 -14.25 12.94
CA ALA A 104 17.47 -15.41 13.73
C ALA A 104 16.08 -15.94 13.34
N TRP A 105 15.12 -15.03 13.10
CA TRP A 105 13.79 -15.37 12.60
C TRP A 105 13.86 -16.04 11.23
N LEU A 106 14.63 -15.48 10.29
CA LEU A 106 14.77 -16.06 8.96
C LEU A 106 15.48 -17.41 9.00
N ALA A 107 16.38 -17.63 9.97
CA ALA A 107 17.01 -18.91 10.24
C ALA A 107 16.13 -19.93 10.98
N GLY A 108 14.95 -19.52 11.43
CA GLY A 108 14.03 -20.36 12.19
C GLY A 108 14.53 -20.71 13.59
N THR A 109 15.54 -20.01 14.11
CA THR A 109 16.07 -20.22 15.47
C THR A 109 15.30 -19.43 16.52
N VAL A 110 14.57 -18.38 16.10
CA VAL A 110 13.64 -17.62 16.92
C VAL A 110 12.25 -17.68 16.30
N THR A 111 11.24 -18.03 17.10
CA THR A 111 9.84 -18.14 16.68
C THR A 111 8.98 -16.99 17.22
N GLY A 112 7.73 -16.93 16.75
CA GLY A 112 6.76 -15.95 17.23
C GLY A 112 6.50 -16.03 18.73
N PRO A 113 6.25 -17.24 19.28
CA PRO A 113 6.13 -17.43 20.73
C PRO A 113 7.36 -16.98 21.52
N ASP A 114 8.58 -17.25 21.03
CA ASP A 114 9.81 -16.82 21.70
C ASP A 114 9.89 -15.30 21.78
N LEU A 115 9.57 -14.61 20.68
CA LEU A 115 9.49 -13.15 20.65
C LEU A 115 8.38 -12.64 21.57
N LEU A 116 7.21 -13.27 21.58
CA LEU A 116 6.08 -12.83 22.41
C LEU A 116 6.41 -12.91 23.91
N ALA A 117 7.16 -13.92 24.33
CA ALA A 117 7.58 -14.12 25.71
C ALA A 117 8.77 -13.25 26.12
N ALA A 118 9.53 -12.70 25.17
CA ALA A 118 10.73 -11.91 25.45
C ALA A 118 10.59 -10.42 25.14
N THR A 119 9.59 -10.01 24.34
CA THR A 119 9.42 -8.62 23.90
C THR A 119 8.54 -7.86 24.89
N PRO A 120 9.04 -6.79 25.53
CA PRO A 120 8.19 -5.87 26.29
C PRO A 120 7.06 -5.34 25.42
N ALA A 121 5.83 -5.35 25.93
CA ALA A 121 4.66 -4.96 25.15
C ALA A 121 4.77 -3.52 24.63
N ARG A 122 5.48 -2.65 25.36
CA ARG A 122 5.78 -1.27 24.95
C ARG A 122 6.46 -1.14 23.59
N TYR A 123 7.25 -2.13 23.15
CA TYR A 123 7.91 -2.12 21.84
C TYR A 123 6.96 -2.39 20.68
N THR A 124 5.73 -2.80 20.99
CA THR A 124 4.64 -2.97 20.03
C THR A 124 3.55 -1.90 20.18
N MET A 125 3.82 -0.85 20.97
CA MET A 125 2.89 0.24 21.29
C MET A 125 3.61 1.59 21.23
N PRO A 126 3.72 2.25 20.07
CA PRO A 126 2.95 1.95 18.88
C PRO A 126 3.76 1.21 17.82
N VAL A 127 3.09 0.62 16.84
CA VAL A 127 3.69 -0.29 15.83
C VAL A 127 4.61 0.37 14.78
N TRP A 128 5.09 1.60 15.02
CA TRP A 128 5.64 2.52 14.00
C TRP A 128 6.88 1.99 13.27
N HIS A 129 7.53 0.92 13.77
CA HIS A 129 8.77 0.39 13.23
C HIS A 129 8.74 -1.09 12.81
N GLN A 130 7.57 -1.70 12.64
CA GLN A 130 7.50 -3.12 12.30
C GLN A 130 7.55 -3.42 10.78
N SER A 131 7.24 -2.44 9.93
CA SER A 131 6.98 -2.64 8.49
C SER A 131 8.19 -3.10 7.65
N ALA A 132 9.41 -3.04 8.18
CA ALA A 132 10.61 -3.53 7.50
C ALA A 132 11.14 -4.87 8.04
N SER A 133 10.69 -5.33 9.21
CA SER A 133 11.28 -6.48 9.92
C SER A 133 10.39 -7.72 9.84
N PRO A 134 10.83 -8.81 9.18
CA PRO A 134 10.15 -10.09 9.21
C PRO A 134 9.86 -10.63 10.63
N ALA A 135 10.80 -10.47 11.56
CA ALA A 135 10.62 -10.91 12.95
C ALA A 135 9.46 -10.17 13.62
N MET A 136 9.39 -8.85 13.47
CA MET A 136 8.33 -8.04 14.06
C MET A 136 6.95 -8.33 13.43
N HIS A 137 6.87 -8.58 12.12
CA HIS A 137 5.62 -9.07 11.52
C HIS A 137 5.23 -10.46 12.03
N GLY A 138 6.21 -11.31 12.29
CA GLY A 138 6.03 -12.60 12.94
C GLY A 138 5.43 -12.46 14.34
N LEU A 139 6.00 -11.57 15.15
CA LEU A 139 5.51 -11.21 16.47
C LEU A 139 4.08 -10.67 16.42
N GLU A 140 3.77 -9.67 15.59
CA GLU A 140 2.41 -9.09 15.53
C GLU A 140 1.36 -10.13 15.13
N ARG A 141 1.67 -11.03 14.19
CA ARG A 141 0.77 -12.15 13.86
C ARG A 141 0.55 -13.07 15.05
N THR A 142 1.63 -13.46 15.73
CA THR A 142 1.57 -14.35 16.89
C THR A 142 0.79 -13.71 18.03
N LEU A 143 1.02 -12.43 18.29
CA LEU A 143 0.31 -11.65 19.29
C LEU A 143 -1.19 -11.60 18.99
N ARG A 144 -1.60 -11.33 17.75
CA ARG A 144 -3.02 -11.34 17.37
C ARG A 144 -3.66 -12.70 17.58
N THR A 145 -2.98 -13.78 17.21
CA THR A 145 -3.46 -15.15 17.45
C THR A 145 -3.54 -15.48 18.93
N PHE A 146 -2.55 -15.06 19.72
CA PHE A 146 -2.52 -15.23 21.17
C PHE A 146 -3.70 -14.51 21.84
N LEU A 147 -3.90 -13.23 21.54
CA LEU A 147 -5.02 -12.45 22.10
C LEU A 147 -6.38 -13.01 21.66
N ALA A 148 -6.53 -13.36 20.38
CA ALA A 148 -7.77 -13.96 19.88
C ALA A 148 -8.08 -15.31 20.56
N GLY A 149 -7.06 -16.15 20.78
CA GLY A 149 -7.23 -17.43 21.47
C GLY A 149 -7.53 -17.28 22.96
N ALA A 150 -6.94 -16.30 23.62
CA ALA A 150 -7.11 -16.08 25.06
C ALA A 150 -8.40 -15.34 25.43
N LEU A 151 -8.79 -14.34 24.64
CA LEU A 151 -9.93 -13.46 24.93
C LEU A 151 -11.19 -13.88 24.16
N GLY A 152 -11.04 -14.54 23.02
CA GLY A 152 -12.16 -14.85 22.12
C GLY A 152 -12.98 -13.59 21.79
N THR A 153 -14.29 -13.69 22.01
CA THR A 153 -15.25 -12.59 21.86
C THR A 153 -15.73 -12.02 23.20
N ASP A 154 -15.04 -12.31 24.31
CA ASP A 154 -15.42 -11.85 25.64
C ASP A 154 -15.14 -10.34 25.81
N THR A 155 -16.20 -9.55 25.69
CA THR A 155 -16.16 -8.08 25.78
C THR A 155 -15.52 -7.59 27.09
N ASP A 156 -15.82 -8.22 28.22
CA ASP A 156 -15.28 -7.78 29.51
C ASP A 156 -13.79 -8.08 29.62
N ALA A 157 -13.34 -9.25 29.16
CA ALA A 157 -11.92 -9.60 29.12
C ALA A 157 -11.11 -8.63 28.24
N TRP A 158 -11.67 -8.22 27.09
CA TRP A 158 -11.07 -7.21 26.23
C TRP A 158 -10.98 -5.83 26.91
N LEU A 159 -12.03 -5.39 27.62
CA LEU A 159 -12.01 -4.14 28.38
C LEU A 159 -10.97 -4.16 29.50
N ARG A 160 -10.92 -5.24 30.29
CA ARG A 160 -9.94 -5.39 31.37
C ARG A 160 -8.51 -5.36 30.84
N LEU A 161 -8.24 -6.01 29.70
CA LEU A 161 -6.93 -5.92 29.06
C LEU A 161 -6.60 -4.49 28.61
N ALA A 162 -7.53 -3.80 27.96
CA ALA A 162 -7.34 -2.41 27.55
C ALA A 162 -7.04 -1.51 28.76
N THR A 163 -7.76 -1.68 29.88
CA THR A 163 -7.50 -0.95 31.12
C THR A 163 -6.14 -1.30 31.72
N ALA A 164 -5.77 -2.59 31.82
CA ALA A 164 -4.49 -3.02 32.37
C ALA A 164 -3.30 -2.48 31.56
N VAL A 165 -3.42 -2.48 30.23
CA VAL A 165 -2.41 -1.93 29.31
C VAL A 165 -2.26 -0.41 29.50
N GLU A 166 -3.38 0.31 29.64
CA GLU A 166 -3.37 1.75 29.89
C GLU A 166 -2.73 2.08 31.25
N GLU A 167 -3.08 1.34 32.31
CA GLU A 167 -2.50 1.49 33.65
C GLU A 167 -0.98 1.30 33.64
N VAL A 168 -0.49 0.23 33.02
CA VAL A 168 0.94 -0.06 32.98
C VAL A 168 1.73 1.00 32.22
N ARG A 169 1.10 1.66 31.24
CA ARG A 169 1.75 2.70 30.46
C ARG A 169 1.70 4.09 31.08
N THR A 170 0.63 4.42 31.78
CA THR A 170 0.37 5.78 32.25
C THR A 170 0.69 6.00 33.72
N LEU A 171 0.66 4.96 34.56
CA LEU A 171 0.91 5.10 35.99
C LEU A 171 2.41 5.17 36.33
N PRO A 172 2.83 6.09 37.22
CA PRO A 172 4.19 6.10 37.76
C PRO A 172 4.54 4.79 38.47
N GLY A 173 5.75 4.26 38.24
CA GLY A 173 6.25 3.05 38.90
C GLY A 173 5.68 1.73 38.37
N ALA A 174 4.83 1.76 37.34
CA ALA A 174 4.38 0.55 36.68
C ALA A 174 5.53 -0.21 36.00
N ASP A 175 5.42 -1.54 35.95
CA ASP A 175 6.36 -2.39 35.24
C ASP A 175 6.25 -2.18 33.72
N ARG A 176 7.07 -1.27 33.20
CA ARG A 176 7.11 -0.91 31.78
C ARG A 176 7.70 -2.03 30.91
N ASP A 177 8.28 -3.06 31.50
CA ASP A 177 8.91 -4.19 30.81
C ASP A 177 7.98 -5.40 30.68
N ALA A 178 6.78 -5.32 31.26
CA ALA A 178 5.74 -6.34 31.13
C ALA A 178 5.50 -6.75 29.66
N THR A 179 5.50 -8.06 29.43
CA THR A 179 5.16 -8.66 28.14
C THR A 179 3.65 -8.74 27.95
N TRP A 180 3.19 -9.05 26.74
CA TRP A 180 1.75 -9.25 26.50
C TRP A 180 1.14 -10.39 27.34
N PRO A 181 1.81 -11.56 27.50
CA PRO A 181 1.39 -12.56 28.47
C PRO A 181 1.25 -12.03 29.90
N ASP A 182 2.19 -11.21 30.38
CA ASP A 182 2.13 -10.63 31.73
C ASP A 182 0.94 -9.66 31.87
N LEU A 183 0.70 -8.84 30.85
CA LEU A 183 -0.43 -7.91 30.81
C LEU A 183 -1.77 -8.64 30.78
N LEU A 184 -1.87 -9.75 30.05
CA LEU A 184 -3.06 -10.59 30.04
C LEU A 184 -3.31 -11.25 31.41
N ALA A 185 -2.26 -11.77 32.05
CA ALA A 185 -2.38 -12.33 33.40
C ALA A 185 -2.83 -11.27 34.41
N ARG A 186 -2.29 -10.04 34.32
CA ARG A 186 -2.71 -8.91 35.15
C ARG A 186 -4.16 -8.51 34.90
N ALA A 187 -4.61 -8.51 33.65
CA ALA A 187 -5.96 -8.11 33.27
C ALA A 187 -7.06 -8.92 33.98
N ALA A 188 -6.78 -10.19 34.36
CA ALA A 188 -7.74 -10.99 35.14
C ALA A 188 -8.15 -10.33 36.47
N GLY A 189 -7.24 -9.60 37.12
CA GLY A 189 -7.47 -8.89 38.38
C GLY A 189 -7.74 -7.39 38.23
N THR A 190 -7.68 -6.84 37.02
CA THR A 190 -7.92 -5.41 36.76
C THR A 190 -9.41 -5.18 36.48
N PRO A 191 -10.09 -4.26 37.19
CA PRO A 191 -11.46 -3.90 36.86
C PRO A 191 -11.51 -3.15 35.52
N ALA A 192 -12.52 -3.43 34.70
CA ALA A 192 -12.74 -2.70 33.45
C ALA A 192 -13.11 -1.23 33.73
N ASP A 193 -12.41 -0.31 33.07
CA ASP A 193 -12.68 1.14 33.13
C ASP A 193 -12.73 1.74 31.71
N PRO A 194 -13.93 1.84 31.10
CA PRO A 194 -14.12 2.40 29.76
C PRO A 194 -13.71 3.87 29.61
N VAL A 195 -13.75 4.66 30.69
CA VAL A 195 -13.44 6.10 30.65
C VAL A 195 -11.93 6.31 30.63
N ARG A 196 -11.19 5.49 31.37
CA ARG A 196 -9.72 5.55 31.41
C ARG A 196 -9.06 5.17 30.09
N ILE A 197 -9.66 4.26 29.32
CA ILE A 197 -9.05 3.73 28.10
C ILE A 197 -9.17 4.65 26.89
N VAL A 198 -9.97 5.73 26.93
CA VAL A 198 -10.04 6.71 25.85
C VAL A 198 -9.38 8.01 26.31
N PRO A 199 -8.43 8.58 25.55
CA PRO A 199 -7.77 9.82 25.93
C PRO A 199 -8.69 11.05 25.71
N TYR A 200 -9.82 11.11 26.40
CA TYR A 200 -10.94 12.03 26.17
C TYR A 200 -10.53 13.51 26.15
N GLY A 201 -9.61 13.93 27.02
CA GLY A 201 -9.08 15.30 27.08
C GLY A 201 -8.23 15.72 25.86
N LYS A 202 -7.70 14.76 25.08
CA LYS A 202 -6.99 15.05 23.81
C LYS A 202 -7.93 15.12 22.61
N VAL A 203 -9.15 14.61 22.74
CA VAL A 203 -10.17 14.48 21.68
C VAL A 203 -11.10 15.70 21.64
N THR A 204 -11.41 16.28 22.79
CA THR A 204 -12.37 17.39 22.91
C THR A 204 -11.81 18.76 22.49
N GLY A 205 -10.48 18.89 22.34
CA GLY A 205 -9.80 20.09 21.83
C GLY A 205 -9.53 20.06 20.32
N ARG A 206 -10.55 19.70 19.53
CA ARG A 206 -10.54 19.39 18.09
C ARG A 206 -9.47 20.14 17.28
N ASP A 207 -8.39 19.44 16.97
CA ASP A 207 -7.58 19.72 15.78
C ASP A 207 -7.09 18.39 15.21
N ARG A 208 -7.84 17.87 14.24
CA ARG A 208 -7.52 16.69 13.45
C ARG A 208 -6.09 16.77 12.90
N GLU A 209 -5.69 17.95 12.41
CA GLU A 209 -4.37 18.16 11.81
C GLU A 209 -3.28 18.07 12.87
N LYS A 210 -3.52 18.64 14.05
CA LYS A 210 -2.62 18.52 15.20
C LYS A 210 -2.40 17.06 15.60
N LEU A 211 -3.47 16.27 15.72
CA LEU A 211 -3.36 14.84 16.08
C LEU A 211 -2.67 14.01 14.99
N LEU A 212 -2.92 14.31 13.70
CA LEU A 212 -2.21 13.67 12.58
C LEU A 212 -0.72 14.07 12.52
N SER A 213 -0.38 15.27 12.96
CA SER A 213 1.01 15.76 13.01
C SER A 213 1.82 15.18 14.16
N TRP A 214 1.16 14.63 15.18
CA TRP A 214 1.80 14.08 16.37
C TRP A 214 2.40 12.71 16.10
N ARG A 215 3.66 12.73 15.65
CA ARG A 215 4.45 11.52 15.38
C ARG A 215 4.73 10.62 16.61
N GLU A 216 4.41 11.11 17.80
CA GLU A 216 4.66 10.40 19.06
C GLU A 216 3.35 10.13 19.82
N TRP A 217 2.20 10.29 19.16
CA TRP A 217 0.92 10.00 19.82
C TRP A 217 0.81 8.49 20.08
N THR A 218 0.89 8.13 21.35
CA THR A 218 0.64 6.78 21.84
C THR A 218 -0.75 6.67 22.45
N TRP A 219 -1.43 5.58 22.14
CA TRP A 219 -2.70 5.19 22.76
C TRP A 219 -2.68 3.68 23.04
N PRO A 220 -2.18 3.28 24.22
CA PRO A 220 -2.02 1.86 24.59
C PRO A 220 -3.32 1.06 24.50
N ALA A 221 -4.44 1.58 24.99
CA ALA A 221 -5.73 0.94 24.80
C ALA A 221 -6.14 0.86 23.31
N GLY A 222 -5.85 1.88 22.49
CA GLY A 222 -6.08 1.84 21.03
C GLY A 222 -5.28 0.73 20.33
N GLU A 223 -4.10 0.41 20.85
CA GLU A 223 -3.28 -0.72 20.41
C GLU A 223 -3.93 -2.09 20.71
N VAL A 224 -4.71 -2.20 21.79
CA VAL A 224 -5.53 -3.38 22.08
C VAL A 224 -6.73 -3.45 21.12
N LEU A 225 -7.48 -2.35 21.00
CA LEU A 225 -8.68 -2.28 20.15
C LEU A 225 -8.36 -2.60 18.68
N ARG A 226 -7.27 -2.04 18.13
CA ARG A 226 -6.89 -2.30 16.73
C ARG A 226 -6.50 -3.76 16.44
N ARG A 227 -6.20 -4.54 17.48
CA ARG A 227 -5.84 -5.97 17.38
C ARG A 227 -7.03 -6.91 17.49
N ALA A 228 -8.24 -6.37 17.69
CA ALA A 228 -9.47 -7.16 17.65
C ALA A 228 -9.49 -8.07 16.39
N PRO A 229 -9.76 -9.37 16.56
CA PRO A 229 -9.66 -10.33 15.48
C PRO A 229 -10.76 -10.14 14.43
N ASP A 230 -11.94 -9.67 14.85
CA ASP A 230 -13.10 -9.44 14.01
C ASP A 230 -13.89 -8.21 14.45
N ALA A 231 -14.81 -7.77 13.59
CA ALA A 231 -15.66 -6.61 13.84
C ALA A 231 -16.64 -6.82 15.01
N LYS A 232 -17.06 -8.06 15.30
CA LYS A 232 -18.05 -8.32 16.37
C LYS A 232 -17.53 -7.92 17.74
N VAL A 233 -16.23 -8.10 17.97
CA VAL A 233 -15.55 -7.64 19.18
C VAL A 233 -15.64 -6.11 19.28
N LEU A 234 -15.37 -5.39 18.19
CA LEU A 234 -15.48 -3.92 18.16
C LEU A 234 -16.93 -3.43 18.24
N ASP A 235 -17.86 -4.13 17.61
CA ASP A 235 -19.30 -3.85 17.67
C ASP A 235 -19.83 -3.94 19.10
N ALA A 236 -19.29 -4.85 19.92
CA ALA A 236 -19.64 -4.98 21.33
C ALA A 236 -18.88 -3.98 22.23
N LEU A 237 -17.59 -3.75 21.96
CA LEU A 237 -16.74 -2.88 22.79
C LEU A 237 -17.03 -1.39 22.59
N VAL A 238 -16.99 -0.91 21.36
CA VAL A 238 -17.03 0.53 21.04
C VAL A 238 -18.25 1.24 21.62
N PRO A 239 -19.47 0.66 21.64
CA PRO A 239 -20.63 1.30 22.29
C PRO A 239 -20.51 1.48 23.81
N LEU A 240 -19.61 0.75 24.48
CA LEU A 240 -19.35 0.89 25.92
C LEU A 240 -18.31 1.97 26.21
N LEU A 241 -17.62 2.48 25.18
CA LEU A 241 -16.59 3.49 25.29
C LEU A 241 -17.18 4.89 25.07
N PRO A 242 -16.48 5.96 25.50
CA PRO A 242 -16.89 7.33 25.18
C PRO A 242 -17.20 7.56 23.70
N ASP A 243 -18.08 8.53 23.44
CA ASP A 243 -18.49 8.90 22.08
C ASP A 243 -17.28 9.21 21.18
N HIS A 244 -17.44 8.97 19.89
CA HIS A 244 -16.40 9.16 18.85
C HIS A 244 -15.17 8.25 18.97
N THR A 245 -15.21 7.19 19.79
CA THR A 245 -14.10 6.23 19.88
C THR A 245 -13.79 5.55 18.53
N GLY A 246 -14.80 5.25 17.70
CA GLY A 246 -14.61 4.69 16.36
C GLY A 246 -13.80 5.62 15.44
N TRP A 247 -14.21 6.89 15.37
CA TRP A 247 -13.46 7.95 14.70
C TRP A 247 -12.04 8.13 15.23
N LEU A 248 -11.85 8.10 16.56
CA LEU A 248 -10.53 8.21 17.16
C LEU A 248 -9.62 7.04 16.79
N LEU A 249 -10.17 5.83 16.72
CA LEU A 249 -9.45 4.62 16.34
C LEU A 249 -9.03 4.66 14.87
N ALA A 250 -9.89 5.17 13.98
CA ALA A 250 -9.53 5.46 12.59
C ALA A 250 -8.38 6.49 12.53
N LEU A 251 -8.50 7.61 13.24
CA LEU A 251 -7.46 8.64 13.32
C LEU A 251 -6.14 8.09 13.84
N TYR A 252 -6.19 7.24 14.87
CA TYR A 252 -5.03 6.62 15.48
C TYR A 252 -4.28 5.75 14.47
N VAL A 253 -4.98 4.86 13.77
CA VAL A 253 -4.40 3.99 12.72
C VAL A 253 -3.71 4.81 11.63
N ILE A 254 -4.34 5.91 11.20
CA ILE A 254 -3.77 6.83 10.21
C ILE A 254 -2.51 7.52 10.75
N ALA A 255 -2.57 8.05 11.97
CA ALA A 255 -1.41 8.69 12.62
C ALA A 255 -0.24 7.72 12.75
N GLN A 256 -0.52 6.44 13.07
CA GLN A 256 0.46 5.36 13.15
C GLN A 256 1.01 4.92 11.78
N ARG A 257 0.41 5.39 10.67
CA ARG A 257 0.74 5.04 9.29
C ARG A 257 0.73 3.53 9.03
N GLN A 258 -0.23 2.83 9.63
CA GLN A 258 -0.40 1.39 9.45
C GLN A 258 -1.56 1.09 8.50
N PRO A 259 -1.57 -0.08 7.84
CA PRO A 259 -2.76 -0.58 7.15
C PRO A 259 -3.95 -0.61 8.10
N ALA A 260 -5.14 -0.29 7.60
CA ALA A 260 -6.33 -0.29 8.43
C ALA A 260 -6.70 -1.74 8.81
N PRO A 261 -6.88 -2.06 10.10
CA PRO A 261 -7.32 -3.40 10.48
C PRO A 261 -8.68 -3.70 9.86
N ARG A 262 -8.81 -4.86 9.21
CA ARG A 262 -10.06 -5.30 8.58
C ARG A 262 -11.27 -5.20 9.52
N ALA A 263 -11.12 -5.64 10.77
CA ALA A 263 -12.15 -5.57 11.80
C ALA A 263 -12.64 -4.14 12.05
N LEU A 264 -11.74 -3.16 12.06
CA LEU A 264 -12.09 -1.75 12.23
C LEU A 264 -12.91 -1.25 11.04
N VAL A 265 -12.46 -1.54 9.82
CA VAL A 265 -13.16 -1.09 8.60
C VAL A 265 -14.56 -1.70 8.54
N GLU A 266 -14.69 -3.00 8.82
CA GLU A 266 -15.99 -3.70 8.88
C GLU A 266 -16.91 -3.11 9.96
N HIS A 267 -16.38 -2.81 11.15
CA HIS A 267 -17.12 -2.15 12.24
C HIS A 267 -17.64 -0.77 11.81
N LEU A 268 -16.79 0.10 11.27
CA LEU A 268 -17.16 1.46 10.87
C LEU A 268 -18.21 1.45 9.75
N ILE A 269 -18.08 0.53 8.79
CA ILE A 269 -19.09 0.32 7.73
C ILE A 269 -20.41 -0.17 8.35
N GLY A 270 -20.37 -1.17 9.23
CA GLY A 270 -21.56 -1.73 9.87
C GLY A 270 -22.32 -0.74 10.75
N ARG A 271 -21.59 0.19 11.40
CA ARG A 271 -22.16 1.26 12.23
C ARG A 271 -22.57 2.50 11.44
N GLY A 272 -22.15 2.63 10.17
CA GLY A 272 -22.37 3.82 9.37
C GLY A 272 -21.64 5.06 9.90
N ASP A 273 -20.45 4.89 10.49
CA ASP A 273 -19.62 6.00 10.99
C ASP A 273 -18.96 6.74 9.82
N ARG A 274 -19.75 7.57 9.16
CA ARG A 274 -19.37 8.28 7.94
C ARG A 274 -18.12 9.14 8.12
N GLU A 275 -18.00 9.82 9.25
CA GLU A 275 -16.86 10.70 9.52
C GLU A 275 -15.55 9.90 9.59
N ALA A 276 -15.56 8.76 10.28
CA ALA A 276 -14.41 7.87 10.35
C ALA A 276 -14.06 7.23 8.99
N LEU A 277 -15.08 6.88 8.19
CA LEU A 277 -14.88 6.29 6.86
C LEU A 277 -14.26 7.30 5.87
N VAL A 278 -14.73 8.55 5.87
CA VAL A 278 -14.14 9.64 5.06
C VAL A 278 -12.70 9.89 5.48
N LEU A 279 -12.44 9.91 6.79
CA LEU A 279 -11.09 10.07 7.34
C LEU A 279 -10.13 8.97 6.86
N LEU A 280 -10.57 7.71 6.83
CA LEU A 280 -9.79 6.59 6.27
C LEU A 280 -9.60 6.72 4.76
N ALA A 281 -10.63 7.15 4.03
CA ALA A 281 -10.59 7.28 2.58
C ALA A 281 -9.56 8.31 2.09
N GLU A 282 -9.41 9.41 2.83
CA GLU A 282 -8.43 10.47 2.52
C GLU A 282 -6.98 10.05 2.78
N TRP A 283 -6.74 8.88 3.40
CA TRP A 283 -5.41 8.42 3.73
C TRP A 283 -4.63 7.93 2.50
N ARG A 284 -3.43 8.50 2.30
CA ARG A 284 -2.60 8.20 1.13
C ARG A 284 -1.99 6.80 1.10
N ASP A 285 -1.78 6.19 2.26
CA ASP A 285 -1.11 4.89 2.40
C ASP A 285 -2.15 3.78 2.68
N LEU A 286 -3.37 3.94 2.13
CA LEU A 286 -4.45 2.99 2.25
C LEU A 286 -4.10 1.66 1.56
N ASP A 287 -4.32 0.54 2.25
CA ASP A 287 -4.07 -0.78 1.67
C ASP A 287 -5.16 -1.18 0.65
N PRO A 288 -4.84 -2.00 -0.38
CA PRO A 288 -5.81 -2.36 -1.41
C PRO A 288 -7.08 -3.08 -0.93
N PRO A 289 -7.04 -3.98 0.08
CA PRO A 289 -8.25 -4.50 0.71
C PRO A 289 -9.16 -3.40 1.28
N THR A 290 -8.61 -2.49 2.07
CA THR A 290 -9.40 -1.38 2.66
C THR A 290 -9.96 -0.46 1.58
N HIS A 291 -9.16 -0.09 0.57
CA HIS A 291 -9.63 0.71 -0.56
C HIS A 291 -10.84 0.08 -1.26
N ARG A 292 -10.79 -1.24 -1.52
CA ARG A 292 -11.91 -1.97 -2.15
C ARG A 292 -13.16 -2.00 -1.26
N ALA A 293 -12.99 -2.17 0.06
CA ALA A 293 -14.09 -2.16 1.01
C ALA A 293 -14.77 -0.78 1.08
N LEU A 294 -13.99 0.30 1.18
CA LEU A 294 -14.52 1.68 1.20
C LEU A 294 -15.20 2.06 -0.11
N ARG A 295 -14.66 1.62 -1.26
CA ARG A 295 -15.34 1.82 -2.55
C ARG A 295 -16.67 1.07 -2.63
N ALA A 296 -16.69 -0.19 -2.20
CA ALA A 296 -17.91 -1.01 -2.23
C ALA A 296 -19.01 -0.49 -1.29
N HIS A 297 -18.67 0.36 -0.31
CA HIS A 297 -19.63 1.00 0.59
C HIS A 297 -20.58 1.97 -0.15
N GLY A 298 -20.12 2.61 -1.23
CA GLY A 298 -20.99 3.41 -2.10
C GLY A 298 -21.39 4.80 -1.58
N ASP A 299 -20.75 5.32 -0.52
CA ASP A 299 -21.00 6.69 -0.04
C ASP A 299 -20.24 7.73 -0.90
N PRO A 300 -20.92 8.77 -1.41
CA PRO A 300 -20.29 9.79 -2.25
C PRO A 300 -19.13 10.54 -1.57
N GLU A 301 -19.21 10.84 -0.28
CA GLU A 301 -18.14 11.55 0.41
C GLU A 301 -16.94 10.65 0.70
N VAL A 302 -17.17 9.36 0.95
CA VAL A 302 -16.09 8.36 1.00
C VAL A 302 -15.40 8.26 -0.36
N HIS A 303 -16.14 8.25 -1.47
CA HIS A 303 -15.55 8.30 -2.81
C HIS A 303 -14.77 9.58 -3.09
N LEU A 304 -15.25 10.76 -2.67
CA LEU A 304 -14.46 12.00 -2.74
C LEU A 304 -13.18 11.90 -1.91
N GLY A 305 -13.26 11.28 -0.73
CA GLY A 305 -12.10 11.00 0.12
C GLY A 305 -11.07 10.11 -0.58
N LEU A 306 -11.51 9.04 -1.26
CA LEU A 306 -10.64 8.15 -2.04
C LEU A 306 -10.02 8.85 -3.25
N LEU A 307 -10.66 9.88 -3.81
CA LEU A 307 -10.07 10.72 -4.86
C LEU A 307 -8.99 11.66 -4.31
N ALA A 308 -8.98 12.02 -3.02
CA ALA A 308 -7.98 12.96 -2.47
C ALA A 308 -6.53 12.46 -2.57
N PRO A 309 -6.19 11.18 -2.26
CA PRO A 309 -4.85 10.65 -2.46
C PRO A 309 -4.53 10.27 -3.91
N HIS A 310 -5.24 10.82 -4.91
CA HIS A 310 -5.19 10.46 -6.34
C HIS A 310 -3.81 10.14 -6.93
N PHE A 311 -2.76 10.86 -6.54
CA PHE A 311 -1.40 10.64 -7.07
C PHE A 311 -0.78 9.30 -6.63
N SER A 312 -1.33 8.66 -5.60
CA SER A 312 -0.87 7.37 -5.06
C SER A 312 -1.65 6.19 -5.66
N LEU A 313 -2.84 6.46 -6.20
CA LEU A 313 -3.69 5.49 -6.89
C LEU A 313 -3.24 5.31 -8.34
N GLY A 314 -3.42 4.11 -8.89
CA GLY A 314 -3.26 3.89 -10.32
C GLY A 314 -4.41 4.54 -11.10
N PRO A 315 -4.22 4.92 -12.38
CA PRO A 315 -5.29 5.52 -13.19
C PRO A 315 -6.51 4.60 -13.35
N GLU A 316 -6.32 3.29 -13.31
CA GLU A 316 -7.42 2.32 -13.32
C GLU A 316 -8.27 2.37 -12.04
N GLU A 317 -7.63 2.50 -10.88
CA GLU A 317 -8.32 2.63 -9.60
C GLU A 317 -9.09 3.95 -9.54
N ALA A 318 -8.49 5.04 -10.03
CA ALA A 318 -9.16 6.34 -10.15
C ALA A 318 -10.39 6.28 -11.07
N ARG A 319 -10.29 5.59 -12.22
CA ARG A 319 -11.44 5.40 -13.13
C ARG A 319 -12.58 4.62 -12.50
N GLN A 320 -12.26 3.61 -11.69
CA GLN A 320 -13.28 2.84 -10.97
C GLN A 320 -14.03 3.69 -9.94
N LEU A 321 -13.48 4.83 -9.50
CA LEU A 321 -14.20 5.81 -8.68
C LEU A 321 -15.05 6.79 -9.50
N LEU A 322 -14.76 6.91 -10.81
CA LEU A 322 -15.39 7.84 -11.74
C LEU A 322 -16.34 7.12 -12.73
N ASP A 323 -16.64 5.84 -12.50
CA ASP A 323 -17.44 5.00 -13.40
C ASP A 323 -18.96 5.27 -13.32
N GLY A 324 -19.38 6.18 -12.45
CA GLY A 324 -20.77 6.56 -12.24
C GLY A 324 -21.57 5.60 -11.35
N SER A 325 -20.92 4.60 -10.74
CA SER A 325 -21.57 3.71 -9.76
C SER A 325 -22.05 4.46 -8.52
N VAL A 326 -21.42 5.59 -8.20
CA VAL A 326 -21.81 6.51 -7.14
C VAL A 326 -21.82 7.93 -7.71
N PRO A 327 -22.92 8.69 -7.56
CA PRO A 327 -23.04 10.01 -8.15
C PRO A 327 -22.13 11.03 -7.43
N LEU A 328 -21.19 11.61 -8.15
CA LEU A 328 -20.27 12.64 -7.66
C LEU A 328 -20.57 14.03 -8.26
N ALA A 329 -21.39 14.13 -9.31
CA ALA A 329 -21.79 15.41 -9.92
C ALA A 329 -22.34 16.45 -8.91
N PRO A 330 -23.16 16.08 -7.91
CA PRO A 330 -23.62 17.03 -6.89
C PRO A 330 -22.49 17.66 -6.04
N TYR A 331 -21.32 17.03 -6.03
CA TYR A 331 -20.16 17.41 -5.23
C TYR A 331 -19.00 17.95 -6.06
N VAL A 332 -19.24 18.36 -7.30
CA VAL A 332 -18.21 18.81 -8.25
C VAL A 332 -17.27 19.88 -7.69
N SER A 333 -17.76 20.78 -6.83
CA SER A 333 -16.97 21.83 -6.18
C SER A 333 -15.99 21.32 -5.12
N ARG A 334 -16.19 20.09 -4.63
CA ARG A 334 -15.35 19.41 -3.64
C ARG A 334 -14.38 18.42 -4.29
N ILE A 335 -14.42 18.24 -5.61
CA ILE A 335 -13.50 17.33 -6.30
C ILE A 335 -12.06 17.81 -6.07
N PRO A 336 -11.16 16.93 -5.57
CA PRO A 336 -9.76 17.28 -5.34
C PRO A 336 -9.07 17.75 -6.63
N GLY A 337 -8.30 18.85 -6.54
CA GLY A 337 -7.59 19.46 -7.68
C GLY A 337 -6.71 18.49 -8.48
N ASN A 338 -6.17 17.48 -7.81
CA ASN A 338 -5.33 16.44 -8.39
C ASN A 338 -6.08 15.36 -9.18
N ALA A 339 -7.40 15.24 -9.03
CA ALA A 339 -8.24 14.30 -9.78
C ALA A 339 -8.71 14.87 -11.14
N TYR A 340 -8.66 16.20 -11.33
CA TYR A 340 -9.09 16.87 -12.56
C TYR A 340 -8.51 16.29 -13.86
N PRO A 341 -7.21 15.89 -13.92
CA PRO A 341 -6.65 15.28 -15.13
C PRO A 341 -7.34 13.98 -15.58
N ASP A 342 -7.99 13.27 -14.66
CA ASP A 342 -8.59 11.96 -14.90
C ASP A 342 -10.12 12.05 -15.11
N LEU A 343 -10.74 13.19 -14.78
CA LEU A 343 -12.16 13.48 -15.03
C LEU A 343 -12.63 13.42 -16.49
N PRO A 344 -11.80 13.61 -17.55
CA PRO A 344 -12.22 13.32 -18.93
C PRO A 344 -12.67 11.85 -19.14
N HIS A 345 -12.30 10.95 -18.23
CA HIS A 345 -12.74 9.55 -18.23
C HIS A 345 -14.01 9.30 -17.43
N ALA A 346 -14.56 10.30 -16.75
CA ALA A 346 -15.72 10.12 -15.89
C ALA A 346 -16.98 9.74 -16.68
N ALA A 347 -17.85 8.95 -16.06
CA ALA A 347 -19.16 8.64 -16.62
C ALA A 347 -20.13 9.82 -16.52
N GLU A 348 -19.99 10.69 -15.51
CA GLU A 348 -20.85 11.85 -15.29
C GLU A 348 -20.39 13.06 -16.13
N PRO A 349 -21.21 13.56 -17.09
CA PRO A 349 -20.84 14.69 -17.96
C PRO A 349 -20.48 15.98 -17.22
N GLU A 350 -21.06 16.21 -16.05
CA GLU A 350 -20.80 17.37 -15.18
C GLU A 350 -19.35 17.37 -14.68
N LEU A 351 -18.81 16.19 -14.33
CA LEU A 351 -17.42 16.04 -13.92
C LEU A 351 -16.46 16.30 -15.08
N ILE A 352 -16.81 15.83 -16.28
CA ILE A 352 -16.06 16.14 -17.51
C ILE A 352 -16.07 17.66 -17.73
N GLY A 353 -17.24 18.30 -17.65
CA GLY A 353 -17.37 19.75 -17.78
C GLY A 353 -16.51 20.52 -16.77
N ALA A 354 -16.46 20.06 -15.52
CA ALA A 354 -15.60 20.63 -14.48
C ALA A 354 -14.10 20.46 -14.80
N ALA A 355 -13.70 19.33 -15.38
CA ALA A 355 -12.35 19.13 -15.91
C ALA A 355 -11.94 20.27 -16.85
N PHE A 356 -12.76 20.52 -17.87
CA PHE A 356 -12.52 21.56 -18.87
C PHE A 356 -12.61 22.98 -18.29
N ALA A 357 -13.45 23.19 -17.29
CA ALA A 357 -13.55 24.48 -16.60
C ALA A 357 -12.27 24.79 -15.79
N HIS A 358 -11.75 23.81 -15.06
CA HIS A 358 -10.59 23.96 -14.18
C HIS A 358 -9.27 24.13 -14.94
N ASP A 359 -9.01 23.28 -15.92
CA ASP A 359 -7.67 23.23 -16.55
C ASP A 359 -7.51 24.21 -17.74
N HIS A 360 -8.50 25.09 -17.97
CA HIS A 360 -8.49 26.20 -18.94
C HIS A 360 -7.82 25.92 -20.30
N GLY A 361 -8.02 24.74 -20.88
CA GLY A 361 -7.46 24.37 -22.19
C GLY A 361 -6.05 23.77 -22.16
N ARG A 362 -5.52 23.37 -20.99
CA ARG A 362 -4.26 22.62 -20.87
C ARG A 362 -4.36 21.17 -21.34
N PHE A 363 -5.57 20.61 -21.41
CA PHE A 363 -5.79 19.31 -22.04
C PHE A 363 -5.34 19.33 -23.50
N LYS A 364 -4.49 18.38 -23.88
CA LYS A 364 -4.08 18.20 -25.27
C LYS A 364 -5.20 17.52 -26.06
N THR A 365 -5.07 17.49 -27.38
CA THR A 365 -6.08 16.97 -28.31
C THR A 365 -6.61 15.59 -27.92
N ALA A 366 -5.76 14.68 -27.45
CA ALA A 366 -6.17 13.32 -27.06
C ALA A 366 -7.11 13.34 -25.84
N GLU A 367 -6.71 14.06 -24.78
CA GLU A 367 -7.49 14.25 -23.56
C GLU A 367 -8.84 14.93 -23.86
N GLN A 368 -8.81 15.95 -24.72
CA GLN A 368 -10.03 16.64 -25.15
C GLN A 368 -10.97 15.71 -25.94
N LEU A 369 -10.44 14.89 -26.85
CA LEU A 369 -11.23 13.91 -27.62
C LEU A 369 -11.85 12.85 -26.71
N VAL A 370 -11.09 12.33 -25.75
CA VAL A 370 -11.58 11.37 -24.75
C VAL A 370 -12.73 11.98 -23.94
N GLY A 371 -12.57 13.21 -23.44
CA GLY A 371 -13.62 13.92 -22.72
C GLY A 371 -14.89 14.09 -23.56
N CYS A 372 -14.76 14.57 -24.81
CA CYS A 372 -15.89 14.72 -25.72
C CYS A 372 -16.58 13.38 -26.06
N LEU A 373 -15.80 12.31 -26.24
CA LEU A 373 -16.33 10.99 -26.52
C LEU A 373 -17.13 10.43 -25.33
N ASN A 374 -16.62 10.57 -24.11
CA ASN A 374 -17.35 10.15 -22.92
C ASN A 374 -18.57 11.02 -22.63
N THR A 375 -18.50 12.34 -22.88
CA THR A 375 -19.69 13.20 -22.84
C THR A 375 -20.75 12.74 -23.84
N LEU A 376 -20.36 12.34 -25.05
CA LEU A 376 -21.30 11.83 -26.05
C LEU A 376 -21.89 10.47 -25.64
N ARG A 377 -21.08 9.56 -25.10
CA ARG A 377 -21.51 8.24 -24.63
C ARG A 377 -22.51 8.32 -23.47
N CYS A 378 -22.22 9.16 -22.49
CA CYS A 378 -23.00 9.21 -21.25
C CYS A 378 -24.07 10.31 -21.22
N GLY A 379 -23.82 11.45 -21.87
CA GLY A 379 -24.73 12.60 -21.92
C GLY A 379 -25.41 12.82 -23.27
N GLY A 380 -25.10 12.01 -24.28
CA GLY A 380 -25.68 12.08 -25.61
C GLY A 380 -25.26 13.32 -26.43
N PRO A 381 -25.84 13.50 -27.63
CA PRO A 381 -25.53 14.63 -28.53
C PRO A 381 -25.82 16.01 -27.91
N GLY A 382 -26.86 16.10 -27.07
CA GLY A 382 -27.22 17.31 -26.33
C GLY A 382 -26.15 17.71 -25.32
N GLY A 383 -25.66 16.74 -24.52
CA GLY A 383 -24.57 16.96 -23.58
C GLY A 383 -23.28 17.40 -24.26
N LEU A 384 -22.90 16.75 -25.37
CA LEU A 384 -21.72 17.15 -26.15
C LEU A 384 -21.90 18.57 -26.72
N SER A 385 -23.06 18.90 -27.26
CA SER A 385 -23.35 20.25 -27.77
C SER A 385 -23.22 21.31 -26.68
N ALA A 386 -23.74 21.05 -25.48
CA ALA A 386 -23.61 21.92 -24.32
C ALA A 386 -22.14 22.11 -23.91
N LEU A 387 -21.35 21.03 -23.85
CA LEU A 387 -19.92 21.11 -23.57
C LEU A 387 -19.18 21.97 -24.60
N LEU A 388 -19.47 21.81 -25.90
CA LEU A 388 -18.86 22.62 -26.95
C LEU A 388 -19.26 24.10 -26.86
N ALA A 389 -20.48 24.40 -26.43
CA ALA A 389 -20.98 25.77 -26.26
C ALA A 389 -20.23 26.54 -25.16
N THR A 390 -19.61 25.84 -24.20
CA THR A 390 -18.78 26.48 -23.16
C THR A 390 -17.53 27.18 -23.69
N GLY A 391 -17.11 26.87 -24.93
CA GLY A 391 -15.88 27.39 -25.52
C GLY A 391 -14.58 26.87 -24.87
N ARG A 392 -14.66 25.88 -23.96
CA ARG A 392 -13.50 25.33 -23.25
C ARG A 392 -12.78 24.21 -24.01
N VAL A 393 -13.43 23.63 -25.01
CA VAL A 393 -12.84 22.62 -25.91
C VAL A 393 -12.04 23.30 -27.02
N GLY A 394 -10.82 22.82 -27.29
CA GLY A 394 -9.94 23.42 -28.27
C GLY A 394 -10.55 23.47 -29.69
N PRO A 395 -10.19 24.46 -30.53
CA PRO A 395 -10.85 24.67 -31.82
C PRO A 395 -10.82 23.47 -32.77
N ALA A 396 -9.71 22.72 -32.75
CA ALA A 396 -9.55 21.52 -33.57
C ALA A 396 -10.53 20.41 -33.17
N VAL A 397 -10.63 20.12 -31.87
CA VAL A 397 -11.54 19.08 -31.34
C VAL A 397 -12.99 19.53 -31.48
N THR A 398 -13.28 20.81 -31.21
CA THR A 398 -14.61 21.39 -31.45
C THR A 398 -15.08 21.20 -32.88
N ARG A 399 -14.20 21.38 -33.88
CA ARG A 399 -14.53 21.13 -35.29
C ARG A 399 -14.85 19.66 -35.55
N MET A 400 -14.04 18.74 -35.01
CA MET A 400 -14.27 17.29 -35.14
C MET A 400 -15.61 16.88 -34.51
N CYS A 401 -15.91 17.36 -33.30
CA CYS A 401 -17.14 17.04 -32.59
C CYS A 401 -18.38 17.61 -33.31
N ARG A 402 -18.31 18.83 -33.87
CA ARG A 402 -19.41 19.39 -34.68
C ARG A 402 -19.67 18.59 -35.95
N GLN A 403 -18.61 18.11 -36.61
CA GLN A 403 -18.74 17.24 -37.77
C GLN A 403 -19.40 15.91 -37.40
N ALA A 404 -19.01 15.32 -36.27
CA ALA A 404 -19.64 14.11 -35.75
C ALA A 404 -21.12 14.34 -35.42
N LEU A 405 -21.47 15.42 -34.71
CA LEU A 405 -22.85 15.76 -34.36
C LEU A 405 -23.77 16.00 -35.58
N ALA A 406 -23.21 16.38 -36.73
CA ALA A 406 -23.95 16.56 -37.98
C ALA A 406 -24.12 15.26 -38.78
N SER A 407 -23.52 14.15 -38.35
CA SER A 407 -23.61 12.85 -39.01
C SER A 407 -24.84 12.05 -38.57
N ALA A 408 -25.17 11.00 -39.31
CA ALA A 408 -26.26 10.09 -38.96
C ALA A 408 -25.99 9.27 -37.68
N ASP A 409 -24.71 8.97 -37.41
CA ASP A 409 -24.25 8.33 -36.18
C ASP A 409 -23.08 9.12 -35.59
N PRO A 410 -23.38 10.08 -34.69
CA PRO A 410 -22.35 10.90 -34.07
C PRO A 410 -21.33 10.10 -33.26
N LEU A 411 -21.75 9.00 -32.63
CA LEU A 411 -20.87 8.20 -31.79
C LEU A 411 -19.85 7.45 -32.65
N ALA A 412 -20.31 6.69 -33.64
CA ALA A 412 -19.42 5.95 -34.53
C ALA A 412 -18.45 6.90 -35.27
N THR A 413 -18.93 8.07 -35.69
CA THR A 413 -18.09 9.07 -36.38
C THR A 413 -17.00 9.61 -35.47
N LEU A 414 -17.30 9.90 -34.20
CA LEU A 414 -16.33 10.41 -33.25
C LEU A 414 -15.35 9.32 -32.80
N GLU A 415 -15.80 8.08 -32.65
CA GLU A 415 -14.94 6.92 -32.36
C GLU A 415 -13.94 6.65 -33.48
N GLU A 416 -14.39 6.68 -34.73
CA GLU A 416 -13.52 6.59 -35.91
C GLU A 416 -12.45 7.69 -35.90
N ARG A 417 -12.85 8.92 -35.54
CA ARG A 417 -11.90 10.03 -35.44
C ARG A 417 -10.92 9.82 -34.29
N ALA A 418 -11.39 9.37 -33.12
CA ALA A 418 -10.54 9.07 -31.98
C ALA A 418 -9.49 8.01 -32.33
N ARG A 419 -9.88 6.93 -33.04
CA ARG A 419 -8.94 5.87 -33.46
C ARG A 419 -7.81 6.38 -34.36
N ARG A 420 -8.09 7.34 -35.24
CA ARG A 420 -7.08 8.00 -36.10
C ARG A 420 -6.17 8.97 -35.32
N GLU A 421 -6.66 9.50 -34.21
CA GLU A 421 -5.93 10.46 -33.38
C GLU A 421 -5.15 9.80 -32.24
N LEU A 422 -5.58 8.64 -31.75
CA LEU A 422 -5.04 7.90 -30.61
C LEU A 422 -4.24 6.68 -31.07
N THR A 423 -3.26 6.87 -31.95
CA THR A 423 -2.43 5.77 -32.48
C THR A 423 -1.21 5.44 -31.61
N THR A 424 -0.75 4.20 -31.63
CA THR A 424 0.48 3.74 -30.94
C THR A 424 1.69 4.61 -31.28
N LYS A 425 1.85 5.00 -32.55
CA LYS A 425 2.92 5.92 -32.98
C LYS A 425 2.88 7.28 -32.26
N LYS A 426 1.67 7.85 -32.06
CA LYS A 426 1.49 9.10 -31.31
C LYS A 426 1.74 8.89 -29.82
N LEU A 427 1.33 7.75 -29.26
CA LEU A 427 1.67 7.35 -27.89
C LEU A 427 3.20 7.28 -27.70
N ALA A 428 3.92 6.55 -28.56
CA ALA A 428 5.38 6.44 -28.51
C ALA A 428 6.06 7.82 -28.57
N GLY A 429 5.62 8.70 -29.47
CA GLY A 429 6.10 10.08 -29.55
C GLY A 429 5.85 10.91 -28.28
N ARG A 430 4.79 10.62 -27.52
CA ARG A 430 4.50 11.26 -26.22
C ARG A 430 5.33 10.64 -25.10
N LEU A 431 5.47 9.32 -25.05
CA LEU A 431 6.26 8.59 -24.06
C LEU A 431 7.74 9.04 -24.05
N ARG A 432 8.31 9.32 -25.22
CA ARG A 432 9.67 9.89 -25.35
C ARG A 432 9.83 11.25 -24.68
N LYS A 433 8.75 12.03 -24.58
CA LYS A 433 8.76 13.40 -24.03
C LYS A 433 8.42 13.45 -22.54
N VAL A 434 8.16 12.30 -21.91
CA VAL A 434 7.82 12.23 -20.49
C VAL A 434 9.05 12.65 -19.67
N ARG A 435 8.86 13.65 -18.80
CA ARG A 435 9.95 14.23 -17.99
C ARG A 435 10.25 13.37 -16.76
N THR A 436 11.48 13.45 -16.27
CA THR A 436 11.98 12.62 -15.16
C THR A 436 11.28 12.85 -13.82
N THR A 437 10.74 14.05 -13.56
CA THR A 437 10.20 14.45 -12.26
C THR A 437 8.81 13.85 -11.94
N SER A 438 7.96 13.63 -12.94
CA SER A 438 6.59 13.11 -12.80
C SER A 438 6.32 11.86 -13.66
N GLY A 439 7.38 11.31 -14.28
CA GLY A 439 7.20 10.49 -15.47
C GLY A 439 6.50 9.15 -15.31
N PHE A 440 6.41 8.59 -14.09
CA PHE A 440 5.59 7.39 -13.86
C PHE A 440 4.09 7.70 -13.96
N ALA A 441 3.61 8.69 -13.21
CA ALA A 441 2.20 9.09 -13.23
C ALA A 441 1.79 9.60 -14.63
N ASP A 442 2.68 10.34 -15.29
CA ASP A 442 2.44 10.79 -16.66
C ASP A 442 2.41 9.63 -17.65
N THR A 443 3.28 8.62 -17.50
CA THR A 443 3.25 7.42 -18.35
C THR A 443 1.97 6.62 -18.15
N ASP A 444 1.58 6.37 -16.89
CA ASP A 444 0.36 5.62 -16.57
C ASP A 444 -0.88 6.34 -17.14
N ARG A 445 -0.98 7.68 -16.99
CA ARG A 445 -2.04 8.50 -17.62
C ARG A 445 -2.00 8.44 -19.15
N LEU A 446 -0.82 8.47 -19.75
CA LEU A 446 -0.68 8.36 -21.21
C LEU A 446 -1.20 7.03 -21.72
N LEU A 447 -0.81 5.91 -21.11
CA LEU A 447 -1.33 4.60 -21.51
C LEU A 447 -2.85 4.54 -21.37
N ALA A 448 -3.37 5.13 -20.31
CA ALA A 448 -4.79 5.25 -20.06
C ALA A 448 -5.57 5.90 -21.24
N LEU A 449 -5.00 6.91 -21.91
CA LEU A 449 -5.65 7.62 -23.01
C LEU A 449 -5.74 6.82 -24.31
N PHE A 450 -4.99 5.73 -24.45
CA PHE A 450 -4.86 4.95 -25.69
C PHE A 450 -5.40 3.54 -25.45
N PRO A 451 -6.68 3.25 -25.76
CA PRO A 451 -7.30 1.96 -25.45
C PRO A 451 -6.79 0.81 -26.31
N ASP A 452 -6.42 1.09 -27.57
CA ASP A 452 -6.05 0.09 -28.57
C ASP A 452 -4.54 0.15 -28.87
N ILE A 453 -3.71 -0.18 -27.88
CA ILE A 453 -2.26 -0.17 -28.03
C ILE A 453 -1.82 -1.39 -28.84
N ASP A 454 -1.21 -1.14 -30.00
CA ASP A 454 -0.42 -2.15 -30.71
C ASP A 454 0.90 -2.37 -29.94
N TRP A 455 0.96 -3.45 -29.17
CA TRP A 455 2.11 -3.73 -28.32
C TRP A 455 3.35 -4.13 -29.11
N GLU A 456 3.20 -4.76 -30.29
CA GLU A 456 4.35 -5.11 -31.13
C GLU A 456 4.97 -3.85 -31.73
N GLU A 457 4.15 -2.91 -32.21
CA GLU A 457 4.63 -1.60 -32.67
C GLU A 457 5.27 -0.80 -31.52
N LEU A 458 4.69 -0.84 -30.33
CA LEU A 458 5.22 -0.12 -29.17
C LEU A 458 6.57 -0.70 -28.69
N GLU A 459 6.72 -2.02 -28.68
CA GLU A 459 8.00 -2.70 -28.42
C GLU A 459 9.05 -2.34 -29.48
N ALA A 460 8.68 -2.31 -30.76
CA ALA A 460 9.57 -1.91 -31.85
C ALA A 460 10.01 -0.44 -31.73
N GLU A 461 9.09 0.47 -31.38
CA GLU A 461 9.41 1.88 -31.16
C GLU A 461 10.33 2.10 -29.94
N HIS A 462 10.18 1.28 -28.89
CA HIS A 462 11.09 1.27 -27.74
C HIS A 462 12.48 0.74 -28.12
N ALA A 463 12.56 -0.34 -28.90
CA ALA A 463 13.82 -0.89 -29.36
C ALA A 463 14.58 0.09 -30.27
N ARG A 464 13.86 0.87 -31.09
CA ARG A 464 14.43 1.92 -31.94
C ARG A 464 14.94 3.12 -31.14
N GLU A 465 14.18 3.57 -30.15
CA GLU A 465 14.55 4.69 -29.27
C GLU A 465 13.97 4.45 -27.86
N PRO A 466 14.81 4.09 -26.87
CA PRO A 466 14.34 3.68 -25.55
C PRO A 466 13.53 4.74 -24.82
N PHE A 467 12.39 4.33 -24.28
CA PHE A 467 11.56 5.14 -23.38
C PHE A 467 12.16 5.12 -21.97
N ALA A 468 12.33 6.30 -21.37
CA ALA A 468 12.89 6.43 -20.02
C ALA A 468 12.09 5.69 -18.94
N PHE A 469 10.77 5.56 -19.15
CA PHE A 469 9.84 4.91 -18.22
C PHE A 469 9.30 3.59 -18.75
N TRP A 470 10.10 2.83 -19.52
CA TRP A 470 9.69 1.51 -20.01
C TRP A 470 9.18 0.54 -18.94
N PRO A 471 9.79 0.43 -17.74
CA PRO A 471 9.22 -0.37 -16.66
C PRO A 471 7.80 0.04 -16.26
N ALA A 472 7.48 1.34 -16.41
CA ALA A 472 6.13 1.85 -16.23
C ALA A 472 5.16 1.24 -17.23
N VAL A 473 5.58 1.24 -18.49
CA VAL A 473 4.80 0.79 -19.63
C VAL A 473 4.48 -0.70 -19.57
N VAL A 474 5.51 -1.56 -19.46
CA VAL A 474 5.31 -3.02 -19.45
C VAL A 474 4.78 -3.57 -18.12
N GLY A 475 4.86 -2.77 -17.05
CA GLY A 475 4.28 -3.08 -15.75
C GLY A 475 2.82 -2.66 -15.61
N HIS A 476 2.22 -2.04 -16.63
CA HIS A 476 0.84 -1.59 -16.61
C HIS A 476 -0.12 -2.79 -16.68
N ALA A 477 -1.29 -2.72 -16.03
CA ALA A 477 -2.22 -3.85 -15.94
C ALA A 477 -2.83 -4.25 -17.29
N ALA A 478 -3.03 -3.29 -18.20
CA ALA A 478 -3.41 -3.56 -19.59
C ALA A 478 -2.30 -4.23 -20.45
N THR A 479 -1.09 -4.46 -19.92
CA THR A 479 -0.02 -5.13 -20.68
C THR A 479 -0.36 -6.60 -20.89
N PRO A 480 -0.34 -7.11 -22.14
CA PRO A 480 -0.54 -8.53 -22.41
C PRO A 480 0.46 -9.37 -21.65
N SER A 481 0.02 -10.50 -21.09
CA SER A 481 0.85 -11.37 -20.24
C SER A 481 2.12 -11.83 -20.97
N ALA A 482 2.04 -12.06 -22.28
CA ALA A 482 3.17 -12.43 -23.13
C ALA A 482 4.23 -11.31 -23.23
N VAL A 483 3.81 -10.05 -23.35
CA VAL A 483 4.69 -8.87 -23.37
C VAL A 483 5.32 -8.70 -21.99
N ALA A 484 4.53 -8.75 -20.92
CA ALA A 484 5.01 -8.65 -19.54
C ALA A 484 6.06 -9.73 -19.21
N ALA A 485 5.87 -10.96 -19.70
CA ALA A 485 6.82 -12.06 -19.52
C ALA A 485 8.16 -11.80 -20.24
N ARG A 486 8.15 -11.32 -21.49
CA ARG A 486 9.37 -10.95 -22.23
C ARG A 486 10.17 -9.85 -21.52
N HIS A 487 9.48 -8.90 -20.90
CA HIS A 487 10.07 -7.75 -20.22
C HIS A 487 10.11 -7.88 -18.69
N ALA A 488 10.05 -9.10 -18.16
CA ALA A 488 10.05 -9.33 -16.71
C ALA A 488 11.26 -8.70 -16.01
N GLY A 489 12.42 -8.63 -16.67
CA GLY A 489 13.61 -7.94 -16.15
C GLY A 489 13.39 -6.43 -15.93
N ALA A 490 12.68 -5.75 -16.83
CA ALA A 490 12.33 -4.34 -16.70
C ALA A 490 11.31 -4.13 -15.57
N ILE A 491 10.30 -5.01 -15.46
CA ILE A 491 9.29 -4.97 -14.40
C ILE A 491 9.92 -5.20 -13.02
N LEU A 492 10.83 -6.18 -12.89
CA LEU A 492 11.53 -6.48 -11.64
C LEU A 492 12.57 -5.42 -11.27
N GLY A 493 13.13 -4.73 -12.27
CA GLY A 493 14.00 -3.57 -12.09
C GLY A 493 13.24 -2.29 -11.69
N ASP A 494 11.91 -2.31 -11.77
CA ASP A 494 11.07 -1.18 -11.41
C ASP A 494 11.12 -0.89 -9.90
N ARG A 495 11.74 0.25 -9.57
CA ARG A 495 11.83 0.75 -8.19
C ARG A 495 10.46 1.17 -7.63
N ARG A 496 9.34 1.14 -8.38
CA ARG A 496 7.98 1.31 -7.82
C ARG A 496 7.69 0.30 -6.70
N GLY A 497 8.17 -0.94 -6.82
CA GLY A 497 8.09 -1.93 -5.73
C GLY A 497 8.87 -1.54 -4.47
N SER A 498 9.89 -0.68 -4.61
CA SER A 498 10.65 -0.12 -3.50
C SER A 498 10.10 1.21 -2.97
N ARG A 499 9.34 1.98 -3.77
CA ARG A 499 8.69 3.24 -3.33
C ARG A 499 7.33 3.01 -2.67
N ARG A 500 6.53 2.04 -3.14
CA ARG A 500 5.33 1.57 -2.41
C ARG A 500 5.68 0.77 -1.13
N ARG A 501 6.93 0.31 -0.98
CA ARG A 501 7.44 -0.42 0.20
C ARG A 501 8.50 0.33 1.01
N ARG A 502 8.80 1.58 0.67
CA ARG A 502 9.60 2.44 1.53
C ARG A 502 8.63 3.31 2.30
N PRO A 503 8.58 3.20 3.65
CA PRO A 503 8.23 4.37 4.42
C PRO A 503 9.24 5.48 4.05
N PRO A 504 8.83 6.76 4.03
CA PRO A 504 9.77 7.87 3.89
C PRO A 504 10.90 7.81 4.92
#